data_AF-A0A0R3T5V1-F1
#
_entry.id   AF-A0A0R3T5V1-F1
#
_cell.length_a   1.000
_cell.length_b   1.000
_cell.length_c   1.000
_cell.angle_alpha   90.00
_cell.angle_beta   90.00
_cell.angle_gamma   90.00
#
_symmetry.space_group_name_H-M   'P 1'
#
loop_
_entity.id
_entity.type
_entity.pdbx_description
1 polymer ?
#
loop_
_entity_poly.entity_id
_entity_poly.type
_entity_poly.pdbx_seq_one_letter_code
_entity_poly.pdbx_strand_id
1 'polypeptide(L)'
;MQKELDQSLEDYRESLGESGPPKGLLVVVNHEEDPSDTLYVFLPDEDRVNMKTIRSYVDQMQQEQCTKAILILRDAGLTPAAKSAIAELLSNKITMECFYENELMVNITEHKLVPEHIVLTAEEKQELLDTYRLKESQLPKMQSSDPVARYYGMKRGQVVRINRPSETAGRYITYRIVV
;
A
#
# COMPACT_ATOMS: atom_id res chain seq x y z
N MET A 1 -9.00 12.81 -9.48
CA MET A 1 -8.81 11.37 -9.65
C MET A 1 -8.65 10.94 -11.10
N GLN A 2 -9.70 10.76 -11.94
CA GLN A 2 -9.47 10.18 -13.29
C GLN A 2 -8.48 10.99 -14.17
N LYS A 3 -8.54 12.32 -14.10
CA LYS A 3 -7.59 13.21 -14.79
C LYS A 3 -6.14 13.08 -14.29
N GLU A 4 -5.92 12.70 -13.03
CA GLU A 4 -4.58 12.48 -12.48
C GLU A 4 -4.05 11.09 -12.89
N LEU A 5 -4.94 10.09 -12.98
CA LEU A 5 -4.60 8.75 -13.46
C LEU A 5 -4.22 8.73 -14.94
N ASP A 6 -4.93 9.52 -15.76
CA ASP A 6 -4.73 9.58 -17.20
C ASP A 6 -3.75 10.68 -17.63
N GLN A 7 -2.96 11.23 -16.71
CA GLN A 7 -2.01 12.30 -17.00
C GLN A 7 -0.93 11.81 -17.98
N SER A 8 -0.73 12.55 -19.08
CA SER A 8 0.32 12.22 -20.04
C SER A 8 1.72 12.60 -19.51
N LEU A 9 2.75 11.97 -20.08
CA LEU A 9 4.15 12.32 -19.77
C LEU A 9 4.46 13.79 -20.08
N GLU A 10 3.86 14.33 -21.14
CA GLU A 10 4.04 15.72 -21.57
C GLU A 10 3.42 16.67 -20.54
N ASP A 11 2.15 16.44 -20.17
CA ASP A 11 1.46 17.22 -19.14
C ASP A 11 2.18 17.15 -17.79
N TYR A 12 2.73 15.99 -17.44
CA TYR A 12 3.51 15.83 -16.22
C TYR A 12 4.79 16.66 -16.24
N ARG A 13 5.55 16.64 -17.33
CA ARG A 13 6.77 17.45 -17.49
C ARG A 13 6.46 18.95 -17.42
N GLU A 14 5.38 19.38 -18.05
CA GLU A 14 4.93 20.78 -17.97
C GLU A 14 4.56 21.16 -16.54
N SER A 15 3.90 20.28 -15.80
CA SER A 15 3.52 20.52 -14.40
C SER A 15 4.71 20.68 -13.45
N LEU A 16 5.84 20.03 -13.74
CA LEU A 16 7.07 20.12 -12.95
C LEU A 16 7.90 21.38 -13.24
N GLY A 17 7.74 21.98 -14.43
CA GLY A 17 8.58 23.08 -14.90
C GLY A 17 10.06 22.70 -15.10
N GLU A 18 10.93 23.68 -15.33
CA GLU A 18 12.38 23.46 -15.60
C GLU A 18 13.18 22.98 -14.38
N SER A 19 12.62 23.07 -13.16
CA SER A 19 13.35 22.79 -11.92
C SER A 19 13.34 21.31 -11.51
N GLY A 20 12.67 20.45 -12.28
CA GLY A 20 12.48 19.04 -11.94
C GLY A 20 11.45 18.83 -10.82
N PRO A 21 11.26 17.58 -10.35
CA PRO A 21 10.33 17.29 -9.26
C PRO A 21 10.72 18.09 -7.99
N PRO A 22 9.73 18.62 -7.24
CA PRO A 22 9.98 19.29 -5.98
C PRO A 22 10.82 18.40 -5.05
N LYS A 23 11.81 19.00 -4.40
CA LYS A 23 12.60 18.33 -3.36
C LYS A 23 11.69 17.78 -2.27
N GLY A 24 11.68 16.47 -2.07
CA GLY A 24 10.77 15.83 -1.13
C GLY A 24 9.32 15.90 -1.58
N LEU A 25 8.98 15.30 -2.72
CA LEU A 25 7.60 15.28 -3.21
C LEU A 25 6.71 14.63 -2.13
N LEU A 26 5.76 15.42 -1.65
CA LEU A 26 4.72 14.99 -0.74
C LEU A 26 3.41 14.98 -1.51
N VAL A 27 2.80 13.81 -1.62
CA VAL A 27 1.42 13.68 -2.10
C VAL A 27 0.55 13.38 -0.89
N VAL A 28 -0.53 14.16 -0.74
CA VAL A 28 -1.53 13.95 0.30
C VAL A 28 -2.82 13.52 -0.38
N VAL A 29 -3.36 12.37 0.02
CA VAL A 29 -4.57 11.79 -0.55
C VAL A 29 -5.59 11.58 0.56
N ASN A 30 -6.81 12.03 0.35
CA ASN A 30 -7.91 11.83 1.30
C ASN A 30 -8.76 10.64 0.86
N HIS A 31 -9.27 9.87 1.83
CA HIS A 31 -10.23 8.81 1.55
C HIS A 31 -11.53 9.40 0.98
N GLU A 32 -12.14 8.68 0.03
CA GLU A 32 -13.32 9.17 -0.71
C GLU A 32 -14.55 9.32 0.20
N GLU A 33 -14.72 8.38 1.14
CA GLU A 33 -15.87 8.37 2.05
C GLU A 33 -15.57 9.06 3.41
N ASP A 34 -14.30 9.17 3.79
CA ASP A 34 -13.88 9.72 5.08
C ASP A 34 -12.74 10.72 4.88
N PRO A 35 -13.04 12.01 4.70
CA PRO A 35 -12.01 13.02 4.49
C PRO A 35 -11.00 13.18 5.65
N SER A 36 -11.30 12.63 6.84
CA SER A 36 -10.37 12.63 7.98
C SER A 36 -9.33 11.51 7.92
N ASP A 37 -9.58 10.49 7.09
CA ASP A 37 -8.63 9.43 6.81
C ASP A 37 -7.72 9.86 5.65
N THR A 38 -6.62 10.51 6.00
CA THR A 38 -5.63 11.01 5.06
C THR A 38 -4.42 10.09 4.97
N LEU A 39 -3.90 9.89 3.76
CA LEU A 39 -2.70 9.13 3.44
C LEU A 39 -1.61 10.07 2.90
N TYR A 40 -0.43 10.02 3.52
CA TYR A 40 0.73 10.77 3.07
C TYR A 40 1.65 9.88 2.24
N VAL A 41 2.15 10.36 1.10
CA VAL A 41 3.14 9.67 0.29
C VAL A 41 4.39 10.53 0.22
N PHE A 42 5.48 10.04 0.83
CA PHE A 42 6.77 10.72 0.88
C PHE A 42 7.73 10.13 -0.13
N LEU A 43 8.34 10.99 -0.94
CA LEU A 43 9.44 10.66 -1.85
C LEU A 43 10.71 11.40 -1.39
N PRO A 44 11.61 10.75 -0.64
CA PRO A 44 12.85 11.37 -0.18
C PRO A 44 13.82 11.63 -1.33
N ASP A 45 14.54 12.76 -1.26
CA ASP A 45 15.60 13.07 -2.24
C ASP A 45 16.88 12.25 -2.02
N GLU A 46 17.08 11.77 -0.79
CA GLU A 46 18.26 11.01 -0.37
C GLU A 46 18.17 9.56 -0.89
N ASP A 47 19.24 9.07 -1.52
CA ASP A 47 19.28 7.67 -1.98
C ASP A 47 19.15 6.68 -0.82
N ARG A 48 19.73 7.03 0.34
CA ARG A 48 19.67 6.22 1.57
C ARG A 48 19.03 7.00 2.70
N VAL A 49 17.84 6.56 3.09
CA VAL A 49 17.04 7.26 4.10
C VAL A 49 17.55 6.97 5.52
N ASN A 50 17.83 8.06 6.23
CA ASN A 50 18.34 8.05 7.59
C ASN A 50 17.24 8.30 8.64
N MET A 51 17.56 8.09 9.92
CA MET A 51 16.60 8.23 11.02
C MET A 51 16.08 9.67 11.22
N LYS A 52 16.90 10.68 10.90
CA LYS A 52 16.49 12.09 11.01
C LYS A 52 15.36 12.40 10.04
N THR A 53 15.45 11.90 8.81
CA THR A 53 14.43 12.06 7.77
C THR A 53 13.11 11.38 8.17
N ILE A 54 13.17 10.16 8.73
CA ILE A 54 11.97 9.48 9.25
C ILE A 54 11.32 10.29 10.38
N ARG A 55 12.12 10.80 11.32
CA ARG A 55 11.59 11.62 12.43
C ARG A 55 10.91 12.89 11.93
N SER A 56 11.50 13.59 10.96
CA SER A 56 10.85 14.79 10.39
C SER A 56 9.50 14.48 9.74
N TYR A 57 9.38 13.34 9.06
CA TYR A 57 8.09 12.92 8.48
C TYR A 57 7.08 12.57 9.56
N VAL A 58 7.51 11.89 10.63
CA VAL A 58 6.64 11.54 11.76
C VAL A 58 6.15 12.79 12.49
N ASP A 59 7.03 13.76 12.74
CA ASP A 59 6.67 15.03 13.36
C ASP A 59 5.64 15.78 12.51
N GLN A 60 5.82 15.78 11.18
CA GLN A 60 4.86 16.37 10.24
C GLN A 60 3.52 15.63 10.27
N MET A 61 3.51 14.30 10.25
CA MET A 61 2.28 13.50 10.35
C MET A 61 1.54 13.76 11.66
N GLN A 62 2.25 13.91 12.78
CA GLN A 62 1.65 14.20 14.09
C GLN A 62 1.01 15.59 14.14
N GLN A 63 1.62 16.60 13.52
CA GLN A 63 1.06 17.95 13.44
C GLN A 63 -0.26 17.96 12.67
N GLU A 64 -0.34 17.19 11.59
CA GLU A 64 -1.51 17.08 10.71
C GLU A 64 -2.49 15.97 11.14
N GLN A 65 -2.26 15.34 12.30
CA GLN A 65 -3.06 14.24 12.86
C GLN A 65 -3.25 13.04 11.91
N CYS A 66 -2.30 12.81 11.00
CA CYS A 66 -2.31 11.71 10.07
C CYS A 66 -1.70 10.45 10.68
N THR A 67 -2.29 9.29 10.39
CA THR A 67 -1.86 7.99 10.91
C THR A 67 -1.27 7.06 9.85
N LYS A 68 -1.42 7.36 8.55
CA LYS A 68 -1.01 6.49 7.46
C LYS A 68 -0.04 7.19 6.52
N ALA A 69 1.08 6.55 6.24
CA ALA A 69 2.03 7.03 5.25
C ALA A 69 2.61 5.91 4.39
N ILE A 70 2.96 6.27 3.17
CA ILE A 70 3.78 5.50 2.24
C ILE A 70 5.11 6.24 2.07
N LEU A 71 6.22 5.51 2.15
CA LEU A 71 7.56 6.00 1.91
C LEU A 71 8.12 5.29 0.68
N ILE A 72 8.40 6.06 -0.37
CA ILE A 72 8.98 5.54 -1.61
C ILE A 72 10.49 5.68 -1.52
N LEU A 73 11.21 4.56 -1.57
CA LEU A 73 12.64 4.44 -1.37
C LEU A 73 13.37 4.24 -2.70
N ARG A 74 14.56 4.83 -2.82
CA ARG A 74 15.52 4.50 -3.88
C ARG A 74 16.30 3.22 -3.55
N ASP A 75 17.15 2.80 -4.49
CA ASP A 75 17.89 1.53 -4.42
C ASP A 75 18.73 1.34 -3.13
N ALA A 76 19.28 2.42 -2.55
CA ALA A 76 20.09 2.31 -1.33
C ALA A 76 19.24 2.13 -0.05
N GLY A 77 17.92 2.35 -0.13
CA GLY A 77 16.93 2.00 0.89
C GLY A 77 17.13 2.65 2.26
N LEU A 78 16.76 1.94 3.32
CA LEU A 78 16.80 2.44 4.70
C LEU A 78 18.08 2.04 5.45
N THR A 79 18.58 2.95 6.30
CA THR A 79 19.56 2.60 7.34
C THR A 79 18.94 1.65 8.39
N PRO A 80 19.72 0.78 9.07
CA PRO A 80 19.18 -0.10 10.13
C PRO A 80 18.47 0.65 11.26
N ALA A 81 18.98 1.84 11.62
CA ALA A 81 18.34 2.72 12.59
C ALA A 81 16.98 3.24 12.09
N ALA A 82 16.88 3.64 10.81
CA ALA A 82 15.61 4.05 10.22
C ALA A 82 14.60 2.90 10.17
N LYS A 83 15.02 1.68 9.82
CA LYS A 83 14.15 0.48 9.86
C LYS A 83 13.58 0.23 11.25
N SER A 84 14.42 0.36 12.28
CA SER A 84 14.01 0.19 13.68
C SER A 84 13.03 1.28 14.11
N ALA A 85 13.28 2.53 13.70
CA ALA A 85 12.37 3.65 13.97
C ALA A 85 10.99 3.42 13.34
N ILE A 86 10.91 2.95 12.10
CA ILE A 86 9.64 2.64 11.42
C ILE A 86 8.88 1.54 12.15
N ALA A 87 9.56 0.50 12.63
CA ALA A 87 8.93 -0.56 13.42
C ALA A 87 8.36 -0.03 14.76
N GLU A 88 9.01 0.96 15.37
CA GLU A 88 8.56 1.62 16.60
C GLU A 88 7.29 2.46 16.38
N LEU A 89 7.10 3.03 15.18
CA LEU A 89 5.94 3.87 14.85
C LEU A 89 4.60 3.16 15.01
N LEU A 90 4.57 1.83 14.79
CA LEU A 90 3.38 1.01 15.00
C LEU A 90 2.85 1.13 16.43
N SER A 91 3.73 1.32 17.41
CA SER A 91 3.35 1.51 18.83
C SER A 91 2.62 2.84 19.05
N ASN A 92 2.91 3.84 18.21
CA ASN A 92 2.29 5.17 18.24
C ASN A 92 1.03 5.25 17.36
N LYS A 93 0.49 4.11 16.92
CA LYS A 93 -0.64 4.02 15.97
C LYS A 93 -0.38 4.68 14.61
N ILE A 94 0.89 4.92 14.26
CA ILE A 94 1.29 5.40 12.94
C ILE A 94 1.73 4.20 12.12
N THR A 95 1.13 4.03 10.95
CA THR A 95 1.48 3.02 9.97
C THR A 95 2.24 3.67 8.83
N MET A 96 3.51 3.28 8.67
CA MET A 96 4.33 3.73 7.54
C MET A 96 4.76 2.52 6.72
N GLU A 97 4.31 2.45 5.47
CA GLU A 97 4.64 1.37 4.54
C GLU A 97 5.74 1.83 3.59
N CYS A 98 6.72 0.98 3.34
CA CYS A 98 7.85 1.30 2.47
C CYS A 98 7.68 0.57 1.13
N PHE A 99 7.93 1.25 0.03
CA PHE A 99 8.02 0.69 -1.32
C PHE A 99 9.30 1.14 -1.97
N TYR A 100 9.89 0.33 -2.83
CA TYR A 100 10.98 0.78 -3.67
C TYR A 100 10.45 1.39 -4.97
N GLU A 101 11.10 2.42 -5.50
CA GLU A 101 10.71 3.05 -6.77
C GLU A 101 10.60 2.01 -7.90
N ASN A 102 11.55 1.08 -7.96
CA ASN A 102 11.55 0.01 -8.95
C ASN A 102 10.36 -0.97 -8.84
N GLU A 103 9.76 -1.13 -7.65
CA GLU A 103 8.56 -1.95 -7.43
C GLU A 103 7.31 -1.25 -8.02
N LEU A 104 7.32 0.07 -8.13
CA LEU A 104 6.19 0.89 -8.56
C LEU A 104 6.23 1.27 -10.04
N MET A 105 7.33 0.96 -10.75
CA MET A 105 7.49 1.25 -12.18
C MET A 105 6.47 0.52 -13.07
N VAL A 106 5.95 -0.63 -12.61
CA VAL A 106 4.97 -1.43 -13.33
C VAL A 106 3.85 -1.82 -12.38
N ASN A 107 2.60 -1.54 -12.75
CA ASN A 107 1.47 -1.97 -11.96
C ASN A 107 1.27 -3.50 -12.04
N ILE A 108 1.62 -4.20 -10.98
CA ILE A 108 1.52 -5.66 -10.92
C ILE A 108 0.08 -6.18 -11.03
N THR A 109 -0.93 -5.39 -10.64
CA THR A 109 -2.34 -5.83 -10.68
C THR A 109 -2.90 -5.90 -12.09
N GLU A 110 -2.28 -5.20 -13.04
CA GLU A 110 -2.66 -5.23 -14.46
C GLU A 110 -2.00 -6.38 -15.22
N HIS A 111 -1.06 -7.08 -14.58
CA HIS A 111 -0.37 -8.19 -15.22
C HIS A 111 -1.33 -9.36 -15.45
N LYS A 112 -1.30 -9.95 -16.66
CA LYS A 112 -2.21 -11.04 -17.08
C LYS A 112 -2.27 -12.23 -16.12
N LEU A 113 -1.18 -12.55 -15.43
CA LEU A 113 -1.11 -13.67 -14.47
C LEU A 113 -1.64 -13.32 -13.08
N VAL A 114 -1.89 -12.04 -12.79
CA VAL A 114 -2.41 -11.59 -11.50
C VAL A 114 -3.93 -11.48 -11.63
N PRO A 115 -4.70 -12.35 -10.95
CA PRO A 115 -6.16 -12.27 -10.95
C PRO A 115 -6.64 -11.06 -10.14
N GLU A 116 -7.94 -10.79 -10.22
CA GLU A 116 -8.57 -9.75 -9.41
C GLU A 116 -8.61 -10.18 -7.94
N HIS A 117 -8.19 -9.27 -7.05
CA HIS A 117 -8.15 -9.45 -5.61
C HIS A 117 -9.07 -8.43 -4.95
N ILE A 118 -10.00 -8.89 -4.13
CA ILE A 118 -10.99 -8.05 -3.44
C ILE A 118 -10.85 -8.33 -1.95
N VAL A 119 -10.44 -7.32 -1.19
CA VAL A 119 -10.33 -7.41 0.27
C VAL A 119 -11.74 -7.45 0.86
N LEU A 120 -12.03 -8.47 1.67
CA LEU A 120 -13.34 -8.60 2.32
C LEU A 120 -13.40 -7.72 3.56
N THR A 121 -14.58 -7.14 3.79
CA THR A 121 -14.93 -6.51 5.06
C THR A 121 -15.00 -7.53 6.18
N ALA A 122 -15.01 -7.06 7.43
CA ALA A 122 -15.14 -7.93 8.60
C ALA A 122 -16.47 -8.72 8.58
N GLU A 123 -17.54 -8.09 8.07
CA GLU A 123 -18.88 -8.69 7.94
C GLU A 123 -18.89 -9.78 6.87
N GLU A 124 -18.38 -9.50 5.66
CA GLU A 124 -18.27 -10.50 4.58
C GLU A 124 -17.36 -11.67 4.98
N LYS A 125 -16.28 -11.40 5.71
CA LYS A 125 -15.41 -12.45 6.26
C LYS A 125 -16.19 -13.35 7.21
N GLN A 126 -16.99 -12.78 8.11
CA GLN A 126 -17.78 -13.55 9.07
C GLN A 126 -18.84 -14.40 8.34
N GLU A 127 -19.55 -13.80 7.38
CA GLU A 127 -20.52 -14.51 6.54
C GLU A 127 -19.89 -15.68 5.78
N LEU A 128 -18.69 -15.49 5.23
CA LEU A 128 -17.93 -16.54 4.55
C LEU A 128 -17.65 -17.71 5.49
N LEU A 129 -17.14 -17.43 6.70
CA LEU A 129 -16.79 -18.46 7.68
C LEU A 129 -18.05 -19.23 8.14
N ASP A 130 -19.16 -18.53 8.34
CA ASP A 130 -20.43 -19.14 8.77
C ASP A 130 -21.06 -19.99 7.67
N THR A 131 -21.08 -19.48 6.43
CA THR A 131 -21.66 -20.18 5.26
C THR A 131 -20.97 -21.51 5.00
N TYR A 132 -19.64 -21.52 5.03
CA TYR A 132 -18.85 -22.73 4.79
C TYR A 132 -18.52 -23.50 6.07
N ARG A 133 -18.95 -23.01 7.25
CA ARG A 133 -18.64 -23.57 8.58
C ARG A 133 -17.14 -23.82 8.78
N LEU A 134 -16.33 -22.85 8.38
CA LEU A 134 -14.87 -22.90 8.42
C LEU A 134 -14.33 -22.11 9.62
N LYS A 135 -13.17 -22.55 10.11
CA LYS A 135 -12.31 -21.75 10.98
C LYS A 135 -11.29 -20.99 10.14
N GLU A 136 -10.86 -19.82 10.61
CA GLU A 136 -9.82 -19.02 9.93
C GLU A 136 -8.55 -19.83 9.62
N SER A 137 -8.17 -20.74 10.51
CA SER A 137 -6.99 -21.59 10.34
C SER A 137 -7.07 -22.57 9.16
N GLN A 138 -8.27 -22.82 8.65
CA GLN A 138 -8.52 -23.73 7.52
C GLN A 138 -8.45 -23.00 6.17
N LEU A 139 -8.46 -21.66 6.17
CA LEU A 139 -8.31 -20.90 4.93
C LEU A 139 -6.87 -21.02 4.41
N PRO A 140 -6.68 -21.14 3.09
CA PRO A 140 -5.36 -21.04 2.48
C PRO A 140 -4.69 -19.71 2.85
N LYS A 141 -3.38 -19.74 3.11
CA LYS A 141 -2.65 -18.58 3.63
C LYS A 141 -2.01 -17.76 2.50
N MET A 142 -1.98 -16.45 2.68
CA MET A 142 -1.22 -15.48 1.90
C MET A 142 -0.27 -14.75 2.84
N GLN A 143 0.99 -14.57 2.45
CA GLN A 143 1.95 -13.85 3.28
C GLN A 143 1.62 -12.35 3.24
N SER A 144 1.73 -11.67 4.37
CA SER A 144 1.70 -10.19 4.43
C SER A 144 2.79 -9.51 3.60
N SER A 145 3.87 -10.23 3.28
CA SER A 145 4.93 -9.76 2.37
C SER A 145 4.63 -10.00 0.88
N ASP A 146 3.51 -10.62 0.53
CA ASP A 146 3.11 -10.82 -0.86
C ASP A 146 2.97 -9.45 -1.57
N PRO A 147 3.44 -9.28 -2.82
CA PRO A 147 3.36 -8.01 -3.53
C PRO A 147 1.93 -7.46 -3.63
N VAL A 148 0.93 -8.34 -3.83
CA VAL A 148 -0.47 -7.92 -3.91
C VAL A 148 -1.02 -7.58 -2.51
N ALA A 149 -0.61 -8.31 -1.48
CA ALA A 149 -0.97 -7.97 -0.11
C ALA A 149 -0.42 -6.59 0.31
N ARG A 150 0.83 -6.30 -0.06
CA ARG A 150 1.44 -4.97 0.13
C ARG A 150 0.72 -3.89 -0.68
N TYR A 151 0.41 -4.15 -1.95
CA TYR A 151 -0.29 -3.19 -2.82
C TYR A 151 -1.62 -2.70 -2.22
N TYR A 152 -2.41 -3.62 -1.65
CA TYR A 152 -3.68 -3.29 -1.00
C TYR A 152 -3.55 -2.95 0.50
N GLY A 153 -2.32 -2.88 1.05
CA GLY A 153 -2.09 -2.60 2.47
C GLY A 153 -2.70 -3.64 3.43
N MET A 154 -2.87 -4.89 2.99
CA MET A 154 -3.58 -5.93 3.74
C MET A 154 -2.87 -6.26 5.06
N LYS A 155 -3.66 -6.44 6.13
CA LYS A 155 -3.19 -6.78 7.47
C LYS A 155 -3.49 -8.23 7.83
N ARG A 156 -2.71 -8.77 8.77
CA ARG A 156 -2.89 -10.13 9.28
C ARG A 156 -4.32 -10.38 9.73
N GLY A 157 -4.88 -11.52 9.34
CA GLY A 157 -6.24 -11.92 9.65
C GLY A 157 -7.29 -11.38 8.67
N GLN A 158 -6.95 -10.45 7.77
CA GLN A 158 -7.86 -10.08 6.67
C GLN A 158 -7.94 -11.21 5.64
N VAL A 159 -9.10 -11.29 4.98
CA VAL A 159 -9.36 -12.30 3.94
C VAL A 159 -9.53 -11.59 2.61
N VAL A 160 -8.90 -12.14 1.58
CA VAL A 160 -9.02 -11.67 0.21
C VAL A 160 -9.77 -12.71 -0.62
N ARG A 161 -10.76 -12.25 -1.38
CA ARG A 161 -11.42 -13.01 -2.44
C ARG A 161 -10.63 -12.83 -3.74
N ILE A 162 -10.32 -13.94 -4.39
CA ILE A 162 -9.54 -13.98 -5.62
C ILE A 162 -10.42 -14.53 -6.73
N ASN A 163 -10.71 -13.68 -7.72
CA ASN A 163 -11.49 -14.04 -8.90
C ASN A 163 -10.53 -14.34 -10.05
N ARG A 164 -10.37 -15.62 -10.40
CA ARG A 164 -9.49 -16.02 -11.51
C ARG A 164 -10.27 -16.66 -12.67
N PRO A 165 -9.83 -16.45 -13.92
CA PRO A 165 -10.36 -17.21 -15.04
C PRO A 165 -10.02 -18.70 -14.87
N SER A 166 -10.94 -19.56 -15.27
CA SER A 166 -10.79 -21.01 -15.23
C SER A 166 -11.19 -21.59 -16.58
N GLU A 167 -10.33 -22.43 -17.15
CA GLU A 167 -10.61 -23.08 -18.43
C GLU A 167 -11.81 -24.03 -18.35
N THR A 168 -12.05 -24.65 -17.20
CA THR A 168 -13.14 -25.62 -17.00
C THR A 168 -14.43 -24.98 -16.51
N ALA A 169 -14.35 -24.00 -15.60
CA ALA A 169 -15.52 -23.41 -14.94
C ALA A 169 -15.83 -21.98 -15.43
N GLY A 170 -15.05 -21.44 -16.37
CA GLY A 170 -15.10 -20.03 -16.79
C GLY A 170 -14.51 -19.09 -15.74
N ARG A 171 -15.07 -19.08 -14.52
CA ARG A 171 -14.58 -18.31 -13.38
C ARG A 171 -14.45 -19.21 -12.15
N TYR A 172 -13.35 -19.05 -11.42
CA TYR A 172 -13.10 -19.75 -10.17
C TYR A 172 -12.82 -18.73 -9.08
N ILE A 173 -13.60 -18.81 -7.99
CA ILE A 173 -13.47 -17.94 -6.82
C ILE A 173 -12.74 -18.73 -5.73
N THR A 174 -11.72 -18.11 -5.13
CA THR A 174 -11.01 -18.68 -3.98
C THR A 174 -10.75 -17.60 -2.93
N TYR A 175 -10.50 -18.02 -1.70
CA TYR A 175 -10.30 -17.13 -0.57
C TYR A 175 -8.97 -17.43 0.09
N ARG A 176 -8.24 -16.39 0.48
CA ARG A 176 -7.00 -16.52 1.24
C ARG A 176 -6.98 -15.61 2.45
N ILE A 177 -6.44 -16.08 3.57
CA ILE A 177 -6.23 -15.30 4.78
C ILE A 177 -4.78 -14.81 4.87
N VAL A 178 -4.59 -13.55 5.23
CA VAL A 178 -3.26 -12.93 5.35
C VAL A 178 -2.62 -13.32 6.69
N VAL A 179 -1.35 -13.75 6.64
CA VAL A 179 -0.55 -14.16 7.80
C VAL A 179 0.80 -13.46 7.89
#